data_AF-A0AAV5HH79-F1
#
_entry.id   AF-A0AAV5HH79-F1
#
_cell.length_a   1.000
_cell.length_b   1.000
_cell.length_c   1.000
_cell.angle_alpha   90.00
_cell.angle_beta   90.00
_cell.angle_gamma   90.00
#
_symmetry.space_group_name_H-M   'P 1'
#
loop_
_entity.id
_entity.type
_entity.pdbx_description
1 polymer ?
#
loop_
_entity_poly.entity_id
_entity_poly.type
_entity_poly.pdbx_seq_one_letter_code
_entity_poly.pdbx_strand_id
1 'polypeptide(L)'
;MKGGTLEVLLVNAEDIRHTNILGTPVYYVITQLGSHEHRSRVSEAKDAKVLWNEKFKFDFPMHRWKRLTHVKFRIMDRELFSNGGFVGETIIYLGGIISEGNYRGLIEVKPAPYNVVLEDDTYKGQIKIGFRFIPHHLAERGAEETQESIGQVDGQRQSICSSLFNLWIFLRSLFQNSSKNKQKDN
;
A
#
# COMPACT_ATOMS: atom_id res chain seq x y z
N MET A 1 3.00 14.09 16.11
CA MET A 1 2.68 12.99 15.16
C MET A 1 3.50 11.78 15.58
N LYS A 2 2.93 10.58 15.83
CA LYS A 2 3.69 9.48 16.48
C LYS A 2 4.60 8.65 15.56
N GLY A 3 4.71 8.97 14.26
CA GLY A 3 5.36 8.12 13.27
C GLY A 3 4.33 7.51 12.32
N GLY A 4 4.68 6.42 11.66
CA GLY A 4 3.81 5.75 10.70
C GLY A 4 4.43 4.52 10.06
N THR A 5 3.59 3.78 9.36
CA THR A 5 3.89 2.59 8.58
C THR A 5 3.58 2.87 7.12
N LEU A 6 4.57 2.72 6.23
CA LEU A 6 4.34 2.70 4.79
C LEU A 6 4.36 1.25 4.31
N GLU A 7 3.21 0.78 3.84
CA GLU A 7 3.10 -0.47 3.12
C GLU A 7 3.25 -0.22 1.63
N VAL A 8 4.01 -1.09 0.98
CA VAL A 8 4.26 -1.08 -0.46
C VAL A 8 3.70 -2.36 -1.04
N LEU A 9 2.94 -2.24 -2.13
CA LEU A 9 2.49 -3.35 -2.95
C LEU A 9 3.22 -3.29 -4.29
N LEU A 10 4.22 -4.14 -4.46
CA LEU A 10 4.96 -4.33 -5.71
C LEU A 10 4.21 -5.36 -6.56
N VAL A 11 3.60 -4.93 -7.66
CA VAL A 11 2.72 -5.80 -8.45
C VAL A 11 3.50 -6.47 -9.57
N ASN A 12 3.93 -5.70 -10.56
CA ASN A 12 4.55 -6.21 -11.79
C ASN A 12 5.45 -5.16 -12.44
N ALA A 13 6.20 -5.59 -13.45
CA ALA A 13 6.85 -4.70 -14.40
C ALA A 13 6.67 -5.24 -15.82
N GLU A 14 6.64 -4.32 -16.78
CA GLU A 14 6.37 -4.57 -18.20
C GLU A 14 7.37 -3.78 -19.04
N ASP A 15 7.79 -4.37 -20.17
CA ASP A 15 8.67 -3.75 -21.18
C ASP A 15 10.05 -3.31 -20.65
N ILE A 16 10.54 -3.99 -19.61
CA ILE A 16 11.85 -3.73 -18.97
C ILE A 16 13.01 -4.55 -19.55
N ARG A 17 12.76 -5.46 -20.50
CA ARG A 17 13.79 -6.37 -21.05
C ARG A 17 14.83 -5.61 -21.88
N HIS A 18 16.07 -6.11 -21.93
CA HIS A 18 17.04 -5.70 -22.95
C HIS A 18 16.90 -6.56 -24.20
N THR A 19 17.18 -5.98 -25.37
CA THR A 19 17.02 -6.63 -26.68
C THR A 19 17.96 -7.81 -26.91
N ASN A 20 19.06 -7.91 -26.14
CA ASN A 20 20.18 -8.80 -26.44
C ASN A 20 20.38 -9.92 -25.39
N ILE A 21 19.37 -10.21 -24.55
CA ILE A 21 19.49 -11.25 -23.52
C ILE A 21 19.08 -12.61 -24.11
N LEU A 22 20.04 -13.54 -24.16
CA LEU A 22 19.76 -14.94 -24.45
C LEU A 22 19.33 -15.63 -23.14
N GLY A 23 18.14 -16.26 -23.11
CA GLY A 23 17.60 -16.94 -21.92
C GLY A 23 16.42 -16.22 -21.27
N THR A 24 15.91 -16.77 -20.17
CA THR A 24 14.78 -16.20 -19.41
C THR A 24 15.30 -15.31 -18.29
N PRO A 25 15.08 -13.98 -18.35
CA PRO A 25 15.52 -13.07 -17.29
C PRO A 25 14.84 -13.37 -15.95
N VAL A 26 15.60 -13.20 -14.85
CA VAL A 26 15.11 -13.44 -13.49
C VAL A 26 15.30 -12.17 -12.67
N TYR A 27 14.19 -11.47 -12.42
CA TYR A 27 14.23 -10.13 -11.81
C TYR A 27 13.89 -10.11 -10.32
N TYR A 28 14.49 -9.16 -9.61
CA TYR A 28 14.09 -8.75 -8.27
C TYR A 28 14.21 -7.23 -8.12
N VAL A 29 13.55 -6.68 -7.12
CA VAL A 29 13.51 -5.24 -6.87
C VAL A 29 14.13 -4.93 -5.52
N ILE A 30 15.07 -3.99 -5.51
CA ILE A 30 15.60 -3.38 -4.30
C ILE A 30 14.81 -2.09 -4.05
N THR A 31 14.02 -2.08 -2.99
CA THR A 31 13.25 -0.92 -2.55
C THR A 31 13.99 -0.24 -1.42
N GLN A 32 14.43 0.99 -1.66
CA GLN A 32 15.18 1.79 -0.70
C GLN A 32 14.33 2.97 -0.21
N LEU A 33 14.19 3.07 1.10
CA LEU A 33 13.54 4.18 1.79
C LEU A 33 14.47 4.72 2.88
N GLY A 34 15.17 5.81 2.58
CA GLY A 34 16.24 6.33 3.42
C GLY A 34 17.40 5.33 3.54
N SER A 35 17.72 4.91 4.76
CA SER A 35 18.77 3.92 5.05
C SER A 35 18.27 2.47 5.07
N HIS A 36 16.97 2.24 4.87
CA HIS A 36 16.40 0.90 4.89
C HIS A 36 16.20 0.41 3.47
N GLU A 37 16.55 -0.85 3.25
CA GLU A 37 16.36 -1.54 1.99
C GLU A 37 15.51 -2.79 2.21
N HIS A 38 14.60 -3.05 1.28
CA HIS A 38 13.86 -4.30 1.18
C HIS A 38 14.15 -4.91 -0.18
N ARG A 39 14.53 -6.19 -0.20
CA ARG A 39 14.73 -6.96 -1.43
C ARG A 39 13.50 -7.84 -1.67
N SER A 40 12.88 -7.70 -2.83
CA SER A 40 11.76 -8.55 -3.23
C SER A 40 12.20 -10.00 -3.49
N ARG A 41 11.22 -10.88 -3.60
CA ARG A 41 11.38 -12.20 -4.20
C ARG A 41 11.88 -12.06 -5.64
N VAL A 42 12.58 -13.09 -6.08
CA VAL A 42 12.95 -13.25 -7.49
C VAL A 42 11.74 -13.73 -8.27
N SER A 43 11.60 -13.27 -9.51
CA SER A 43 10.52 -13.67 -10.41
C SER A 43 11.01 -13.72 -11.86
N GLU A 44 10.62 -14.76 -12.58
CA GLU A 44 10.96 -14.95 -13.98
C GLU A 44 10.03 -14.12 -14.87
N ALA A 45 10.61 -13.49 -15.90
CA ALA A 45 9.81 -12.77 -16.88
C ALA A 45 9.16 -13.72 -17.88
N LYS A 46 7.86 -13.54 -18.14
CA LYS A 46 7.07 -14.23 -19.17
C LYS A 46 6.39 -13.19 -20.05
N ASP A 47 6.49 -13.33 -21.37
CA ASP A 47 5.84 -12.43 -22.33
C ASP A 47 6.11 -10.93 -22.06
N ALA A 48 7.39 -10.57 -21.85
CA ALA A 48 7.83 -9.21 -21.51
C ALA A 48 7.30 -8.63 -20.18
N LYS A 49 6.65 -9.46 -19.36
CA LYS A 49 6.07 -9.10 -18.06
C LYS A 49 6.67 -9.93 -16.94
N VAL A 50 6.87 -9.31 -15.79
CA VAL A 50 7.30 -10.00 -14.56
C VAL A 50 6.33 -9.69 -13.43
N LEU A 51 5.98 -10.69 -12.63
CA LEU A 51 4.99 -10.58 -11.56
C LEU A 51 5.65 -10.87 -10.21
N TRP A 52 5.56 -9.93 -9.27
CA TRP A 52 5.98 -10.15 -7.89
C TRP A 52 4.77 -10.33 -6.97
N ASN A 53 3.76 -9.46 -7.12
CA ASN A 53 2.60 -9.37 -6.25
C ASN A 53 2.96 -9.47 -4.76
N GLU A 54 4.00 -8.74 -4.38
CA GLU A 54 4.60 -8.80 -3.05
C GLU A 54 4.22 -7.55 -2.25
N LYS A 55 3.84 -7.76 -0.98
CA LYS A 55 3.54 -6.69 -0.04
C LYS A 55 4.56 -6.70 1.11
N PHE A 56 5.12 -5.55 1.40
CA PHE A 56 6.07 -5.35 2.50
C PHE A 56 5.87 -3.97 3.14
N LYS A 57 6.48 -3.74 4.30
CA LYS A 57 6.22 -2.56 5.13
C LYS A 57 7.52 -1.92 5.63
N PHE A 58 7.47 -0.61 5.81
CA PHE A 58 8.48 0.14 6.52
C PHE A 58 7.86 0.92 7.68
N ASP A 59 8.40 0.72 8.87
CA ASP A 59 7.98 1.41 10.09
C ASP A 59 9.04 2.43 10.51
N PHE A 60 8.62 3.68 10.73
CA PHE A 60 9.53 4.72 11.18
C PHE A 60 8.96 5.61 12.29
N PRO A 61 9.81 6.12 13.19
CA PRO A 61 9.44 7.14 14.17
C PRO A 61 9.26 8.51 13.53
N MET A 62 8.54 9.41 14.22
CA MET A 62 8.18 10.77 13.75
C MET A 62 9.34 11.54 13.09
N HIS A 63 10.50 11.57 13.74
CA HIS A 63 11.63 12.41 13.31
C HIS A 63 12.24 11.94 11.99
N ARG A 64 12.08 10.66 11.64
CA ARG A 64 12.59 10.11 10.37
C ARG A 64 11.64 10.36 9.22
N TRP A 65 10.33 10.26 9.42
CA TRP A 65 9.34 10.52 8.37
C TRP A 65 9.46 11.93 7.77
N LYS A 66 9.77 12.95 8.58
CA LYS A 66 10.01 14.31 8.07
C LYS A 66 11.21 14.42 7.11
N ARG A 67 12.14 13.46 7.17
CA ARG A 67 13.35 13.43 6.35
C ARG A 67 13.22 12.48 5.14
N LEU A 68 12.20 11.63 5.12
CA LEU A 68 11.95 10.70 4.02
C LEU A 68 11.19 11.44 2.92
N THR A 69 11.90 11.85 1.87
CA THR A 69 11.32 12.60 0.75
C THR A 69 10.78 11.68 -0.34
N HIS A 70 11.41 10.52 -0.53
CA HIS A 70 11.11 9.58 -1.60
C HIS A 70 11.44 8.14 -1.23
N VAL A 71 10.87 7.22 -2.00
CA VAL A 71 11.25 5.81 -2.06
C VAL A 71 11.81 5.53 -3.45
N LYS A 72 12.89 4.76 -3.50
CA LYS A 72 13.58 4.37 -4.73
C LYS A 72 13.40 2.88 -4.96
N PHE A 73 13.04 2.49 -6.17
CA PHE A 73 12.92 1.09 -6.58
C PHE A 73 13.91 0.82 -7.69
N ARG A 74 14.85 -0.09 -7.47
CA ARG A 74 15.83 -0.53 -8.47
C ARG A 74 15.50 -1.94 -8.91
N ILE A 75 15.26 -2.14 -10.20
CA ILE A 75 15.03 -3.45 -10.80
C ILE A 75 16.40 -4.03 -11.15
N MET A 76 16.61 -5.26 -10.72
CA MET A 76 17.84 -6.01 -10.92
C MET A 76 17.53 -7.31 -11.63
N ASP A 77 18.37 -7.69 -12.59
CA ASP A 77 18.41 -9.00 -13.22
C ASP A 77 19.49 -9.85 -12.56
N ARG A 78 19.11 -11.02 -12.06
CA ARG A 78 20.03 -11.97 -11.43
C ARG A 78 20.97 -12.61 -12.44
N GLU A 79 20.52 -12.77 -13.69
CA GLU A 79 21.27 -13.49 -14.72
C GLU A 79 22.20 -12.56 -15.53
N LEU A 80 22.04 -11.24 -15.40
CA LEU A 80 22.95 -10.27 -16.01
C LEU A 80 24.10 -9.93 -15.07
N PHE A 81 25.31 -10.27 -15.51
CA PHE A 81 26.54 -9.93 -14.78
C PHE A 81 27.08 -8.53 -15.12
N SER A 82 26.60 -7.89 -16.20
CA SER A 82 26.98 -6.52 -16.60
C SER A 82 26.36 -5.48 -15.67
N ASN A 83 27.15 -4.49 -15.23
CA ASN A 83 26.72 -3.41 -14.32
C ASN A 83 26.01 -3.94 -13.05
N GLY A 84 26.43 -5.10 -12.53
CA GLY A 84 25.84 -5.71 -11.35
C GLY A 84 24.38 -6.15 -11.53
N GLY A 85 23.91 -6.28 -12.77
CA GLY A 85 22.54 -6.69 -13.10
C GLY A 85 21.52 -5.55 -13.06
N PHE A 86 21.93 -4.29 -13.07
CA PHE A 86 20.98 -3.17 -13.08
C PHE A 86 20.15 -3.12 -14.37
N VAL A 87 18.82 -3.04 -14.24
CA VAL A 87 17.87 -2.95 -15.36
C VAL A 87 17.31 -1.54 -15.52
N GLY A 88 17.06 -0.86 -14.40
CA GLY A 88 16.45 0.46 -14.36
C GLY A 88 15.87 0.76 -12.98
N GLU A 89 15.41 1.99 -12.79
CA GLU A 89 14.87 2.44 -11.52
C GLU A 89 13.66 3.38 -11.65
N THR A 90 12.93 3.52 -10.55
CA THR A 90 11.91 4.58 -10.37
C THR A 90 12.06 5.22 -9.00
N ILE A 91 11.84 6.53 -8.93
CA ILE A 91 11.83 7.30 -7.69
C ILE A 91 10.43 7.89 -7.50
N ILE A 92 9.82 7.63 -6.34
CA ILE A 92 8.46 8.09 -6.02
C ILE A 92 8.52 8.96 -4.77
N TYR A 93 8.08 10.21 -4.90
CA TYR A 93 8.05 11.16 -3.80
C TYR A 93 6.88 10.89 -2.86
N LEU A 94 7.17 10.84 -1.56
CA LEU A 94 6.20 10.45 -0.53
C LEU A 94 5.50 11.64 0.13
N GLY A 95 5.89 12.88 -0.19
CA GLY A 95 5.39 14.09 0.48
C GLY A 95 3.86 14.19 0.50
N GLY A 96 3.22 13.98 -0.65
CA GLY A 96 1.75 13.99 -0.75
C GLY A 96 1.09 12.85 0.02
N ILE A 97 1.65 11.63 -0.07
CA ILE A 97 1.14 10.44 0.63
C ILE A 97 1.21 10.65 2.15
N ILE A 98 2.35 11.09 2.65
CA ILE A 98 2.57 11.32 4.07
C ILE A 98 1.68 12.45 4.57
N SER A 99 1.62 13.59 3.87
CA SER A 99 0.80 14.73 4.33
C SER A 99 -0.68 14.36 4.38
N GLU A 100 -1.19 13.74 3.32
CA GLU A 100 -2.60 13.40 3.22
C GLU A 100 -2.97 12.31 4.23
N GLY A 101 -2.14 11.29 4.39
CA GLY A 101 -2.37 10.22 5.36
C GLY A 101 -2.28 10.71 6.81
N ASN A 102 -1.48 11.74 7.10
CA ASN A 102 -1.48 12.38 8.41
C ASN A 102 -2.73 13.23 8.66
N TYR A 103 -3.30 13.84 7.62
CA TYR A 103 -4.52 14.62 7.71
C TYR A 103 -5.77 13.74 7.86
N ARG A 104 -5.92 12.72 7.01
CA ARG A 104 -7.08 11.82 7.01
C ARG A 104 -6.99 10.66 7.98
N GLY A 105 -5.77 10.35 8.42
CA GLY A 105 -5.50 9.22 9.29
C GLY A 105 -5.25 7.87 8.61
N LEU A 106 -5.40 7.83 7.29
CA LEU A 106 -5.05 6.72 6.42
C LEU A 106 -5.00 7.27 5.00
N ILE A 107 -4.09 6.77 4.17
CA ILE A 107 -4.19 6.91 2.73
C ILE A 107 -3.84 5.60 2.04
N GLU A 108 -4.56 5.29 0.97
CA GLU A 108 -4.25 4.21 0.05
C GLU A 108 -4.14 4.76 -1.38
N VAL A 109 -2.99 4.52 -1.99
CA VAL A 109 -2.73 4.76 -3.41
C VAL A 109 -2.84 3.42 -4.09
N LYS A 110 -3.89 3.25 -4.91
CA LYS A 110 -4.10 2.04 -5.70
C LYS A 110 -2.91 1.78 -6.62
N PRO A 111 -2.59 0.51 -6.92
CA PRO A 111 -1.48 0.18 -7.81
C PRO A 111 -1.57 0.87 -9.16
N ALA A 112 -0.56 1.69 -9.47
CA ALA A 112 -0.45 2.46 -10.71
C ALA A 112 0.90 2.21 -11.38
N PRO A 113 1.00 2.31 -12.71
CA PRO A 113 2.27 2.21 -13.43
C PRO A 113 3.12 3.47 -13.18
N TYR A 114 4.42 3.26 -13.00
CA TYR A 114 5.45 4.29 -12.91
C TYR A 114 6.53 4.00 -13.94
N ASN A 115 7.07 5.05 -14.54
CA ASN A 115 8.15 4.93 -15.50
C ASN A 115 9.40 4.37 -14.82
N VAL A 116 10.01 3.40 -15.48
CA VAL A 116 11.35 2.94 -15.15
C VAL A 116 12.32 3.67 -16.07
N VAL A 117 13.44 4.13 -15.54
CA VAL A 117 14.48 4.83 -16.31
C VAL A 117 15.86 4.20 -16.08
N LEU A 118 16.74 4.38 -17.06
CA LEU A 118 18.16 4.05 -16.95
C LEU A 118 18.94 5.15 -16.20
N GLU A 119 20.24 4.97 -16.03
CA GLU A 119 21.12 5.97 -15.38
C GLU A 119 21.20 7.30 -16.13
N ASP A 120 20.96 7.27 -17.45
CA ASP A 120 20.93 8.45 -18.32
C ASP A 120 19.52 9.04 -18.49
N ASP A 121 18.59 8.67 -17.60
CA ASP A 121 17.17 9.04 -17.60
C ASP A 121 16.36 8.54 -18.82
N THR A 122 16.93 7.68 -19.66
CA THR A 122 16.20 7.08 -20.79
C THR A 122 15.12 6.14 -20.28
N TYR A 123 13.91 6.27 -20.84
CA TYR A 123 12.77 5.42 -20.51
C TYR A 123 13.04 3.93 -20.79
N LYS A 124 12.66 3.07 -19.83
CA LYS A 124 12.90 1.64 -19.81
C LYS A 124 11.68 0.87 -19.30
N GLY A 125 10.51 1.13 -19.88
CA GLY A 125 9.27 0.43 -19.51
C GLY A 125 8.67 0.95 -18.21
N GLN A 126 7.87 0.11 -17.56
CA GLN A 126 7.07 0.52 -16.41
C GLN A 126 7.03 -0.51 -15.29
N ILE A 127 6.87 -0.04 -14.06
CA ILE A 127 6.66 -0.85 -12.86
C ILE A 127 5.38 -0.42 -12.16
N LYS A 128 4.53 -1.38 -11.77
CA LYS A 128 3.25 -1.13 -11.11
C LYS A 128 3.37 -1.27 -9.60
N ILE A 129 3.10 -0.17 -8.88
CA ILE A 129 3.29 -0.08 -7.43
C ILE A 129 2.08 0.58 -6.79
N GLY A 130 1.65 0.06 -5.63
CA GLY A 130 0.67 0.69 -4.76
C GLY A 130 1.27 1.03 -3.41
N PHE A 131 0.63 1.96 -2.70
CA PHE A 131 1.06 2.39 -1.36
C PHE A 131 -0.11 2.41 -0.39
N ARG A 132 0.14 2.09 0.86
CA ARG A 132 -0.77 2.38 1.97
C ARG A 132 0.01 2.98 3.12
N PHE A 133 -0.39 4.14 3.61
CA PHE A 133 0.27 4.79 4.73
C PHE A 133 -0.67 4.94 5.92
N ILE A 134 -0.22 4.46 7.08
CA ILE A 134 -0.95 4.50 8.34
C ILE A 134 -0.09 5.25 9.36
N PRO A 135 -0.51 6.41 9.87
CA PRO A 135 0.24 7.11 10.89
C PRO A 135 0.03 6.46 12.27
N HIS A 136 1.08 6.31 13.07
CA HIS A 136 1.06 5.55 14.34
C HIS A 136 0.14 6.13 15.41
N HIS A 137 -0.26 7.41 15.32
CA HIS A 137 -1.20 8.02 16.26
C HIS A 137 -2.64 7.50 16.13
N LEU A 138 -2.91 6.65 15.13
CA LEU A 138 -4.20 6.01 14.89
C LEU A 138 -4.12 4.49 14.90
N ALA A 139 -2.92 3.90 14.87
CA ALA A 139 -2.72 2.46 15.02
C ALA A 139 -3.20 1.94 16.39
N GLU A 140 -3.26 2.81 17.40
CA GLU A 140 -3.80 2.51 18.74
C GLU A 140 -5.35 2.47 18.79
N ARG A 141 -6.08 2.92 17.74
CA ARG A 141 -7.56 2.94 17.72
C ARG A 141 -8.22 1.83 16.91
N GLY A 142 -7.46 1.10 16.08
CA GLY A 142 -8.00 0.04 15.19
C GLY A 142 -7.75 -1.39 15.68
N ALA A 143 -7.19 -1.58 16.87
CA ALA A 143 -6.81 -2.91 17.38
C ALA A 143 -7.86 -3.53 18.33
N GLU A 144 -8.94 -2.82 18.69
CA GLU A 144 -10.01 -3.35 19.57
C GLU A 144 -11.23 -3.92 18.83
N GLU A 145 -11.38 -3.75 17.51
CA GLU A 145 -12.54 -4.29 16.76
C GLU A 145 -12.28 -5.67 16.09
N THR A 146 -11.30 -6.45 16.54
CA THR A 146 -11.05 -7.81 16.00
C THR A 146 -11.03 -8.92 17.06
N GLN A 147 -11.45 -8.63 18.30
CA GLN A 147 -11.58 -9.65 19.34
C GLN A 147 -12.94 -9.60 20.06
N GLU A 148 -14.05 -9.66 19.32
CA GLU A 148 -15.29 -10.24 19.84
C GLU A 148 -15.97 -11.08 18.76
N SER A 149 -15.47 -12.30 18.54
CA SER A 149 -16.30 -13.47 18.20
C SER A 149 -15.45 -14.74 18.10
N ILE A 150 -14.99 -15.27 19.24
CA ILE A 150 -14.87 -16.73 19.38
C ILE A 150 -15.83 -17.12 20.50
N GLY A 151 -17.02 -17.51 20.06
CA GLY A 151 -18.12 -17.93 20.92
C GLY A 151 -19.33 -18.29 20.08
N GLN A 152 -19.41 -19.58 19.73
CA GLN A 152 -20.56 -20.33 19.22
C GLN A 152 -20.96 -20.19 17.74
N VAL A 153 -20.68 -21.29 17.04
CA VAL A 153 -21.33 -21.76 15.82
C VAL A 153 -22.79 -22.10 16.14
N ASP A 154 -23.74 -21.50 15.41
CA ASP A 154 -24.79 -22.25 14.70
C ASP A 154 -25.50 -21.38 13.65
N GLY A 155 -25.86 -22.00 12.52
CA GLY A 155 -27.04 -21.63 11.75
C GLY A 155 -27.01 -20.46 10.76
N GLN A 156 -26.80 -20.81 9.48
CA GLN A 156 -27.70 -20.44 8.38
C GLN A 156 -27.60 -19.05 7.71
N ARG A 157 -26.89 -19.06 6.56
CA ARG A 157 -27.22 -18.47 5.25
C ARG A 157 -27.76 -17.01 5.14
N GLN A 158 -27.11 -16.32 4.20
CA GLN A 158 -27.57 -15.25 3.30
C GLN A 158 -27.30 -13.79 3.69
N SER A 159 -26.23 -13.27 3.08
CA SER A 159 -26.16 -12.01 2.33
C SER A 159 -27.38 -11.09 2.41
N ILE A 160 -27.23 -9.97 3.11
CA ILE A 160 -28.09 -8.79 2.90
C ILE A 160 -27.21 -7.56 2.79
N CYS A 161 -27.42 -6.85 1.67
CA CYS A 161 -26.72 -5.66 1.24
C CYS A 161 -26.74 -4.53 2.28
N SER A 162 -25.66 -3.78 2.33
CA SER A 162 -25.34 -2.71 3.29
C SER A 162 -26.16 -1.41 3.15
N SER A 163 -27.36 -1.44 2.58
CA SER A 163 -28.21 -0.25 2.41
C SER A 163 -29.27 -0.08 3.50
N LEU A 164 -29.61 -1.13 4.26
CA LEU A 164 -30.66 -1.06 5.29
C LEU A 164 -30.13 -0.77 6.70
N PHE A 165 -28.84 -1.01 6.97
CA PHE A 165 -28.25 -0.83 8.29
C PHE A 165 -28.25 0.64 8.73
N ASN A 166 -27.99 1.54 7.78
CA ASN A 166 -28.02 2.98 8.05
C ASN A 166 -29.44 3.52 8.28
N LEU A 167 -30.47 2.90 7.68
CA LEU A 167 -31.86 3.33 7.85
C LEU A 167 -32.40 2.97 9.24
N TRP A 168 -32.03 1.80 9.78
CA TRP A 168 -32.43 1.39 11.12
C TRP A 168 -31.76 2.24 12.21
N ILE A 169 -30.48 2.60 12.03
CA ILE A 169 -29.78 3.52 12.94
C ILE A 169 -30.42 4.91 12.91
N PHE A 170 -30.81 5.40 11.72
CA PHE A 170 -31.50 6.69 11.59
C PHE A 170 -32.90 6.68 12.24
N LEU A 171 -33.67 5.60 12.06
CA LEU A 171 -35.00 5.45 12.68
C LEU A 171 -34.91 5.35 14.21
N ARG A 172 -33.87 4.71 14.75
CA ARG A 172 -33.66 4.60 16.21
C ARG A 172 -33.33 5.96 16.86
N SER A 173 -32.63 6.84 16.15
CA SER A 173 -32.34 8.22 16.61
C SER A 173 -33.61 9.07 16.74
N LEU A 174 -34.54 8.93 15.80
CA LEU A 174 -35.79 9.71 15.81
C LEU A 174 -36.74 9.28 16.94
N PHE A 175 -36.81 7.98 17.25
CA PHE A 175 -37.64 7.48 18.35
C PHE A 175 -37.12 7.85 19.75
N GLN A 176 -35.81 8.02 19.93
CA GLN A 176 -35.23 8.46 21.21
C GLN A 176 -35.40 9.97 21.47
N ASN A 177 -35.47 10.79 20.42
CA ASN A 177 -35.67 12.23 20.57
C ASN A 177 -37.14 12.63 20.82
N SER A 178 -38.12 11.83 20.39
CA SER A 178 -39.54 12.14 20.63
C SER A 178 -39.98 11.94 22.10
N SER A 179 -39.27 11.12 22.88
CA SER A 179 -39.60 10.90 24.31
C SER A 179 -38.98 11.92 25.26
N LYS A 180 -38.03 12.76 24.81
CA LYS A 180 -37.38 13.78 25.65
C LYS A 180 -38.08 15.14 25.65
N ASN A 181 -39.05 15.37 24.74
CA ASN A 181 -39.78 16.64 24.63
C ASN A 181 -41.21 16.63 25.22
N LYS A 182 -41.58 15.65 26.05
CA LYS A 182 -42.91 15.57 26.68
C LYS A 182 -42.91 15.69 28.22
N GLN A 183 -41.84 16.21 28.82
CA GLN A 183 -41.78 16.38 30.28
C GLN A 183 -41.27 17.77 30.73
N LYS A 184 -41.61 18.79 29.93
CA LYS A 184 -41.71 20.18 30.34
C LYS A 184 -42.99 20.70 29.71
N ASP A 185 -44.09 20.60 30.45
CA ASP A 185 -45.23 21.52 30.46
C ASP A 185 -46.37 20.83 31.24
N ASN A 186 -46.70 21.45 32.39
CA ASN A 186 -47.75 21.14 33.38
C ASN A 186 -47.53 19.98 34.34
#